data_AF-V9F180-F1
#
_entry.id   AF-V9F180-F1
#
_cell.length_a   1.000
_cell.length_b   1.000
_cell.length_c   1.000
_cell.angle_alpha   90.00
_cell.angle_beta   90.00
_cell.angle_gamma   90.00
#
_symmetry.space_group_name_H-M   'P 1'
#
loop_
_entity.id
_entity.type
_entity.pdbx_description
1 polymer ?
#
loop_
_entity_poly.entity_id
_entity_poly.type
_entity_poly.pdbx_seq_one_letter_code
_entity_poly.pdbx_strand_id
1 'polypeptide(L)'
;MPRVHTSWDPVTERGNPTRSDAVNKLIKKVKKFEVRREGADSQARRAVEFNEFLNLLQLIRAQWKSDVSAYMVSSVLTLQWHICARIDDMMKLQFSNFSPNTQYPSTLLLQM
;
A
#
# COMPACT_ATOMS: atom_id res chain seq x y z
N MET A 1 -27.86 -11.45 4.02
CA MET A 1 -28.20 -11.24 2.59
C MET A 1 -29.69 -11.45 2.40
N PRO A 2 -30.39 -10.62 1.61
CA PRO A 2 -31.79 -10.85 1.26
C PRO A 2 -31.96 -12.14 0.45
N ARG A 3 -33.09 -12.85 0.62
CA ARG A 3 -33.48 -14.03 -0.19
C ARG A 3 -32.48 -15.20 -0.22
N VAL A 4 -31.81 -15.49 0.90
CA VAL A 4 -30.74 -16.51 1.01
C VAL A 4 -31.12 -17.86 0.41
N HIS A 5 -32.36 -18.30 0.60
CA HIS A 5 -32.84 -19.61 0.15
C HIS A 5 -33.37 -19.63 -1.30
N THR A 6 -33.64 -18.47 -1.90
CA THR A 6 -34.19 -18.36 -3.25
C THR A 6 -33.07 -18.45 -4.28
N SER A 7 -33.21 -19.32 -5.29
CA SER A 7 -32.27 -19.38 -6.42
C SER A 7 -32.35 -18.09 -7.25
N TRP A 8 -31.30 -17.80 -8.01
CA TRP A 8 -31.32 -16.71 -9.01
C TRP A 8 -32.05 -17.19 -10.26
N ASP A 9 -33.05 -16.43 -10.70
CA ASP A 9 -33.66 -16.59 -12.01
C ASP A 9 -33.05 -15.58 -12.99
N PRO A 10 -32.32 -16.04 -14.03
CA PRO A 10 -31.68 -15.16 -15.00
C PRO A 10 -32.66 -14.50 -15.97
N VAL A 11 -33.90 -15.00 -16.11
CA VAL A 11 -34.89 -14.44 -17.04
C VAL A 11 -35.63 -13.28 -16.40
N THR A 12 -36.01 -13.43 -15.14
CA THR A 12 -36.74 -12.38 -14.40
C THR A 12 -35.82 -11.49 -13.56
N GLU A 13 -34.52 -11.78 -13.53
CA GLU A 13 -33.48 -11.08 -12.73
C GLU A 13 -33.86 -10.96 -11.24
N ARG A 14 -34.50 -12.00 -10.71
CA ARG A 14 -34.99 -12.05 -9.33
C ARG A 14 -34.37 -13.22 -8.57
N GLY A 15 -34.17 -13.00 -7.26
CA GLY A 15 -33.68 -14.04 -6.36
C GLY A 15 -32.40 -13.60 -5.66
N ASN A 16 -31.53 -14.55 -5.32
CA ASN A 16 -30.23 -14.28 -4.72
C ASN A 16 -29.13 -14.24 -5.78
N PRO A 17 -28.56 -13.07 -6.11
CA PRO A 17 -27.53 -12.94 -7.15
C PRO A 17 -26.29 -13.82 -6.92
N THR A 18 -25.96 -14.10 -5.65
CA THR A 18 -24.81 -14.96 -5.30
C THR A 18 -25.03 -16.45 -5.63
N ARG A 19 -26.28 -16.85 -5.87
CA ARG A 19 -26.65 -18.20 -6.33
C ARG A 19 -26.78 -18.31 -7.85
N SER A 20 -26.45 -17.25 -8.60
CA SER A 20 -26.41 -17.31 -10.07
C SER A 20 -25.38 -18.32 -10.57
N ASP A 21 -25.80 -19.23 -11.44
CA ASP A 21 -24.92 -20.21 -12.08
C ASP A 21 -23.82 -19.54 -12.90
N ALA A 22 -24.13 -18.43 -13.57
CA ALA A 22 -23.16 -17.67 -14.37
C ALA A 22 -22.03 -17.12 -13.48
N VAL A 23 -22.39 -16.52 -12.34
CA VAL A 23 -21.43 -15.99 -11.36
C VAL A 23 -20.61 -17.12 -10.74
N ASN A 24 -21.25 -18.21 -10.35
CA ASN A 24 -20.56 -19.35 -9.76
C ASN A 24 -19.60 -20.05 -10.75
N LYS A 25 -19.96 -20.15 -12.04
CA LYS A 25 -19.06 -20.62 -13.10
C LYS A 25 -17.86 -19.68 -13.28
N LEU A 26 -18.08 -18.37 -13.27
CA LEU A 26 -17.01 -17.37 -13.34
C LEU A 26 -16.04 -17.50 -12.15
N ILE A 27 -16.56 -17.57 -10.92
CA ILE A 27 -15.73 -17.74 -9.71
C ILE A 27 -14.89 -19.01 -9.79
N LYS A 28 -15.47 -20.14 -10.21
CA LYS A 28 -14.73 -21.40 -10.40
C LYS A 28 -13.63 -21.25 -11.46
N LYS A 29 -13.91 -20.54 -12.55
CA LYS A 29 -12.93 -20.26 -13.62
C LYS A 29 -11.76 -19.43 -13.07
N VAL A 30 -12.04 -18.32 -12.38
CA VAL A 30 -11.02 -17.46 -11.77
C VAL A 30 -10.13 -18.25 -10.80
N LYS A 31 -10.72 -19.00 -9.87
CA LYS A 31 -9.97 -19.87 -8.93
C LYS A 31 -9.08 -20.88 -9.66
N LYS A 32 -9.53 -21.43 -10.79
CA LYS A 32 -8.75 -22.38 -11.60
C LYS A 32 -7.51 -21.72 -12.22
N PHE A 33 -7.65 -20.50 -12.75
CA PHE A 33 -6.51 -19.72 -13.26
C PHE A 33 -5.52 -19.35 -12.15
N GLU A 34 -6.04 -18.95 -10.99
CA GLU A 34 -5.25 -18.62 -9.80
C GLU A 34 -4.40 -19.83 -9.33
N VAL A 35 -5.01 -20.99 -9.13
CA VAL A 35 -4.32 -22.22 -8.69
C VAL A 35 -3.26 -22.67 -9.70
N ARG A 36 -3.50 -22.45 -11.00
CA ARG A 36 -2.56 -22.79 -12.08
C ARG A 36 -1.44 -21.77 -12.27
N ARG A 37 -1.50 -20.62 -11.59
CA ARG A 37 -0.63 -19.47 -11.84
C ARG A 37 -0.69 -18.97 -13.29
N GLU A 38 -1.83 -19.18 -13.94
CA GLU A 38 -2.18 -18.64 -15.26
C GLU A 38 -3.01 -17.34 -15.14
N GLY A 39 -3.29 -16.91 -13.91
CA GLY A 39 -3.90 -15.61 -13.61
C GLY A 39 -2.91 -14.46 -13.77
N ALA A 40 -3.42 -13.22 -13.74
CA ALA A 40 -2.56 -12.04 -13.73
C ALA A 40 -1.66 -12.03 -12.49
N ASP A 41 -0.41 -11.59 -12.66
CA ASP A 41 0.52 -11.44 -11.54
C ASP A 41 -0.03 -10.49 -10.49
N SER A 42 0.23 -10.82 -9.22
CA SER A 42 -0.20 -9.98 -8.11
C SER A 42 0.52 -8.64 -8.15
N GLN A 43 -0.22 -7.57 -8.43
CA GLN A 43 0.27 -6.19 -8.34
C GLN A 43 0.15 -5.63 -6.91
N ALA A 44 -0.16 -6.47 -5.91
CA ALA A 44 -0.34 -6.03 -4.52
C ALA A 44 0.98 -5.57 -3.88
N ARG A 45 2.13 -6.04 -4.38
CA ARG A 45 3.47 -5.64 -3.94
C ARG A 45 4.15 -4.87 -5.05
N ARG A 46 3.92 -3.56 -5.07
CA ARG A 46 4.50 -2.62 -6.02
C ARG A 46 5.37 -1.60 -5.28
N ALA A 47 6.42 -1.12 -5.92
CA ALA A 47 7.17 0.02 -5.41
C ALA A 47 6.26 1.26 -5.36
N VAL A 48 6.40 2.04 -4.29
CA VAL A 48 5.72 3.33 -4.16
C VAL A 48 6.34 4.30 -5.16
N GLU A 49 5.51 4.96 -5.96
CA GLU A 49 5.97 5.99 -6.87
C GLU A 49 6.25 7.30 -6.15
N PHE A 50 7.12 8.13 -6.73
CA PHE A 50 7.49 9.42 -6.14
C PHE A 50 6.28 10.33 -5.89
N ASN A 51 5.33 10.38 -6.82
CA ASN A 51 4.11 11.17 -6.66
C ASN A 51 3.21 10.63 -5.52
N GLU A 52 3.11 9.31 -5.39
CA GLU A 52 2.37 8.68 -4.29
C GLU A 52 3.03 9.00 -2.94
N PHE A 53 4.36 9.00 -2.90
CA PHE A 53 5.13 9.37 -1.73
C PHE A 53 4.92 10.85 -1.34
N LEU A 54 4.93 11.77 -2.30
CA LEU A 54 4.63 13.18 -2.04
C LEU A 54 3.20 13.37 -1.49
N ASN A 55 2.22 12.66 -2.07
CA ASN A 55 0.84 12.68 -1.59
C ASN A 55 0.74 12.14 -0.14
N LEU A 56 1.47 11.07 0.19
CA LEU A 56 1.55 10.54 1.54
C LEU A 56 2.07 11.59 2.54
N LEU A 57 3.16 12.29 2.19
CA LEU A 57 3.72 13.35 3.04
C LEU A 57 2.73 14.51 3.25
N GLN A 58 1.98 14.88 2.21
CA GLN A 58 0.94 15.91 2.31
C GLN A 58 -0.20 15.48 3.24
N LEU A 59 -0.67 14.23 3.13
CA LEU A 59 -1.72 13.69 3.97
C LEU A 59 -1.33 13.67 5.45
N ILE A 60 -0.11 13.24 5.76
CA ILE A 60 0.41 13.21 7.15
C ILE A 60 0.44 14.62 7.74
N ARG A 61 0.95 15.60 6.99
CA ARG A 61 1.00 17.00 7.43
C ARG A 61 -0.39 17.60 7.60
N ALA A 62 -1.34 17.26 6.72
CA ALA A 62 -2.71 17.74 6.79
C ALA A 62 -3.48 17.14 7.98
N GLN A 63 -3.24 15.86 8.29
CA GLN A 63 -3.92 15.15 9.36
C GLN A 63 -3.41 15.56 10.75
N TRP A 64 -2.11 15.82 10.89
CA TRP A 64 -1.46 16.08 12.18
C TRP A 64 -1.05 17.56 12.32
N LYS A 65 -1.99 18.49 12.04
CA LYS A 65 -1.75 19.94 12.08
C LYS A 65 -0.95 20.37 13.32
N SER A 66 0.28 20.84 13.09
CA SER A 66 1.18 21.46 14.07
C SER A 66 1.61 20.61 15.28
N ASP A 67 1.43 19.29 15.26
CA ASP A 67 2.02 18.43 16.29
C ASP A 67 3.50 18.14 15.97
N VAL A 68 4.34 18.11 17.00
CA VAL A 68 5.77 17.74 16.89
C VAL A 68 5.90 16.38 16.20
N SER A 69 4.94 15.50 16.47
CA SER A 69 4.87 14.16 15.92
C SER A 69 4.68 14.17 14.40
N ALA A 70 4.03 15.18 13.81
CA ALA A 70 3.88 15.32 12.35
C ALA A 70 5.22 15.57 11.65
N TYR A 71 6.07 16.39 12.27
CA TYR A 71 7.42 16.65 11.79
C TYR A 71 8.31 15.42 11.93
N MET A 72 8.19 14.70 13.05
CA MET A 72 8.92 13.45 13.28
C MET A 72 8.58 12.41 12.21
N VAL A 73 7.30 12.11 12.01
CA VAL A 73 6.85 11.12 11.02
C VAL A 73 7.25 11.53 9.60
N SER A 74 7.08 12.81 9.24
CA SER A 74 7.51 13.32 7.93
C SER A 74 9.02 13.15 7.72
N SER A 75 9.83 13.43 8.75
CA SER A 75 11.29 13.33 8.67
C SER A 75 11.75 11.88 8.54
N VAL A 76 11.15 10.97 9.29
CA VAL A 76 11.43 9.52 9.19
C VAL A 76 11.13 9.01 7.78
N LEU A 77 9.96 9.30 7.23
CA LEU A 77 9.58 8.83 5.90
C LEU A 77 10.47 9.43 4.80
N THR A 78 10.83 10.72 4.95
CA THR A 78 11.72 11.39 4.00
C THR A 78 13.12 10.77 4.02
N LEU A 79 13.68 10.53 5.20
CA LEU A 79 14.98 9.88 5.33
C LEU A 79 14.91 8.45 4.78
N GLN A 80 13.87 7.70 5.12
CA GLN A 80 13.63 6.34 4.60
C GLN A 80 13.69 6.29 3.07
N TRP A 81 13.04 7.25 2.40
CA TRP A 81 13.06 7.36 0.94
C TRP A 81 14.47 7.61 0.41
N HIS A 82 15.22 8.51 1.02
CA HIS A 82 16.57 8.86 0.55
C HIS A 82 17.61 7.77 0.72
N ILE A 83 17.53 6.97 1.80
CA ILE A 83 18.48 5.88 2.06
C ILE A 83 17.94 4.50 1.65
N CYS A 84 16.77 4.43 1.02
CA CYS A 84 16.10 3.19 0.62
C CYS A 84 15.98 2.15 1.75
N ALA A 85 15.74 2.62 2.98
CA ALA A 85 15.71 1.76 4.17
C ALA A 85 14.32 1.14 4.42
N ARG A 86 14.31 0.04 5.17
CA ARG A 86 13.07 -0.51 5.73
C ARG A 86 12.62 0.35 6.90
N ILE A 87 11.31 0.44 7.11
CA ILE A 87 10.75 1.20 8.25
C ILE A 87 11.23 0.65 9.60
N ASP A 88 11.42 -0.67 9.72
CA ASP A 88 11.95 -1.31 10.94
C ASP A 88 13.37 -0.80 11.26
N ASP A 89 14.21 -0.61 10.25
CA ASP A 89 15.59 -0.13 10.40
C ASP A 89 15.59 1.36 10.77
N MET A 90 14.66 2.15 10.20
CA MET A 90 14.47 3.55 10.55
C MET A 90 14.15 3.76 12.02
N MET A 91 13.41 2.83 12.65
CA MET A 91 13.08 2.91 14.09
C MET A 91 14.28 2.59 15.01
N LYS A 92 15.36 2.01 14.46
CA LYS A 92 16.59 1.69 15.19
C LYS A 92 17.76 2.59 14.78
N LEU A 93 17.48 3.66 14.03
CA LEU A 93 18.48 4.55 13.47
C LEU A 93 19.26 5.27 14.58
N GLN A 94 20.59 5.12 14.56
CA GLN A 94 21.48 5.84 15.47
C GLN A 94 22.03 7.09 14.76
N PHE A 95 21.78 8.27 15.34
CA PHE A 95 22.21 9.55 14.77
C PHE A 95 23.72 9.77 14.84
N SER A 96 24.48 8.97 15.60
CA SER A 96 25.95 9.01 15.63
C SER A 96 26.58 8.77 14.26
N ASN A 97 25.87 8.08 13.37
CA ASN A 97 26.38 7.66 12.06
C ASN A 97 26.06 8.69 10.97
N PHE A 98 25.35 9.77 11.30
CA PHE A 98 24.97 10.82 10.36
C PHE A 98 25.70 12.11 10.69
N SER A 99 26.36 12.69 9.69
CA SER A 99 26.95 14.02 9.81
C SER A 99 26.49 14.93 8.66
N PRO A 100 26.21 16.22 8.92
CA PRO A 100 25.89 17.16 7.86
C PRO A 100 27.09 17.33 6.92
N ASN A 101 26.82 17.37 5.62
CA ASN A 101 27.87 17.61 4.64
C ASN A 101 28.13 19.12 4.51
N THR A 102 29.34 19.57 4.87
CA THR A 102 29.72 20.99 4.79
C THR A 102 29.92 21.48 3.36
N GLN A 103 30.22 20.58 2.42
CA GLN A 103 30.43 20.91 1.00
C GLN A 103 29.12 20.96 0.22
N TYR A 104 28.16 20.11 0.59
CA TYR A 104 26.86 20.01 -0.08
C TYR A 104 25.72 20.09 0.96
N PRO A 105 25.19 21.30 1.22
CA PRO A 105 24.24 21.56 2.31
C PRO A 105 22.94 20.75 2.25
N SER A 106 22.58 20.24 1.08
CA SER A 106 21.39 19.41 0.85
C SER A 106 21.63 17.90 1.04
N THR A 107 22.83 17.50 1.49
CA THR A 107 23.19 16.08 1.62
C THR A 107 23.63 15.73 3.04
N LEU A 108 23.45 14.46 3.39
CA LEU A 108 23.93 13.87 4.65
C LEU A 108 25.07 12.91 4.33
N LEU A 109 26.12 12.93 5.14
CA LEU A 109 27.17 11.93 5.12
C LEU A 109 26.78 10.80 6.06
N LEU A 110 26.82 9.57 5.54
CA LEU A 110 26.62 8.35 6.30
C LEU A 110 28.00 7.76 6.62
N GLN A 111 28.37 7.73 7.90
CA GLN A 111 29.54 7.03 8.38
C GLN A 111 29.10 5.63 8.80
N MET A 112 29.58 4.61 8.08
CA MET A 112 29.32 3.20 8.38
C MET A 112 30.19 2.70 9.52
#